data_AF-A0A1F6KM97-F1
#
_entry.id   AF-A0A1F6KM97-F1
#
_cell.length_a   1.000
_cell.length_b   1.000
_cell.length_c   1.000
_cell.angle_alpha   90.00
_cell.angle_beta   90.00
_cell.angle_gamma   90.00
#
_symmetry.space_group_name_H-M   'P 1'
#
loop_
_entity.id
_entity.type
_entity.pdbx_description
1 polymer ?
#
loop_
_entity_poly.entity_id
_entity_poly.type
_entity_poly.pdbx_seq_one_letter_code
_entity_poly.pdbx_strand_id
1 'polypeptide(L)'
;MKKWILFLLIFLPIILLSVALVVGNNHYAHAQSDTTPPVISTVTATNITSTGATIKWNLSEYATGQVEYGTTTSYGSFTNKETSFNYNYHIQSITGLNPGTTYHYRVISEDQAGNRAVSGDFTFTTLSGPCVQAPTNTGRVTMSASVSEAGVYRVWSRMKAGSSTANSFYLQVDSQCPVLVGDSTSISTSTWTWVDYQNGSSSNKIDVNLTSGNHTVILIGNETNVAVDKVLMTKQFSCVPTGFGDNCTATAATSTPTPITSAGDTTPPVISNITATNVTSTGTTINWNLNEPASGQVEYGTTTSYGQTSTFQTCCQYSYHIQNLSGLSPGTTYHYRVKSTDQAGNQSVSGDFTFTTSSVSSTPTPTKTSTPTPTKTPTPTPQSTSTPTPTSSPSQTSLIFGQVKFHGIGTGGDNVNPNSLGNNNPLTTTRSLTVEVYDQNGALVKSVNGNINYSASTGYFSGNIPVSGVATGNYIIKVRSHKYLRKQVSGIYNISGSSLPIANTLLVAGDVNSDSVISILDYNILIGCYSGLLPAKDCDPTRKFNSDLSDDGNVNQDDYNLFLRELSVAQGD
;
A
#
# COMPACT_ATOMS: atom_id res chain seq x y z
N MET A 1 -108.08 8.80 -4.88
CA MET A 1 -108.34 9.54 -3.63
C MET A 1 -107.01 10.05 -3.08
N LYS A 2 -106.88 11.39 -2.97
CA LYS A 2 -105.93 12.26 -2.21
C LYS A 2 -104.45 11.86 -2.06
N LYS A 3 -103.41 12.69 -2.15
CA LYS A 3 -103.01 13.99 -2.76
C LYS A 3 -101.62 14.31 -2.13
N TRP A 4 -100.62 14.79 -2.92
CA TRP A 4 -99.50 15.71 -2.55
C TRP A 4 -98.33 15.13 -1.70
N ILE A 5 -97.12 15.72 -1.57
CA ILE A 5 -96.10 16.46 -2.36
C ILE A 5 -94.88 16.65 -1.40
N LEU A 6 -93.63 16.56 -1.90
CA LEU A 6 -92.35 17.21 -1.48
C LEU A 6 -91.75 17.17 -0.02
N PHE A 7 -90.47 16.76 0.01
CA PHE A 7 -89.24 17.39 0.59
C PHE A 7 -88.87 17.43 2.11
N LEU A 8 -87.63 16.96 2.38
CA LEU A 8 -86.51 17.54 3.20
C LEU A 8 -86.69 17.72 4.74
N LEU A 9 -85.73 17.68 5.68
CA LEU A 9 -84.25 17.56 5.78
C LEU A 9 -83.90 17.24 7.28
N ILE A 10 -82.95 16.32 7.54
CA ILE A 10 -81.89 16.24 8.61
C ILE A 10 -82.17 16.64 10.09
N PHE A 11 -81.73 15.79 11.06
CA PHE A 11 -80.77 16.10 12.17
C PHE A 11 -80.35 14.83 12.97
N LEU A 12 -79.03 14.66 13.17
CA LEU A 12 -78.32 13.72 14.10
C LEU A 12 -78.48 14.18 15.59
N PRO A 13 -77.99 13.51 16.69
CA PRO A 13 -77.05 12.37 16.79
C PRO A 13 -77.33 11.25 17.86
N ILE A 14 -76.51 10.21 17.70
CA ILE A 14 -76.10 9.01 18.47
C ILE A 14 -76.17 9.04 20.03
N ILE A 15 -76.61 7.90 20.62
CA ILE A 15 -76.18 7.40 21.94
C ILE A 15 -75.89 5.89 21.85
N LEU A 16 -74.73 5.46 22.36
CA LEU A 16 -74.27 4.06 22.52
C LEU A 16 -74.52 3.58 23.96
N LEU A 17 -75.03 2.35 24.16
CA LEU A 17 -74.59 1.45 25.25
C LEU A 17 -74.99 -0.03 25.04
N SER A 18 -74.03 -0.89 25.41
CA SER A 18 -73.82 -2.36 25.45
C SER A 18 -75.01 -3.27 25.87
N VAL A 19 -75.29 -4.46 25.28
CA VAL A 19 -74.65 -5.82 25.27
C VAL A 19 -75.56 -6.85 25.99
N ALA A 20 -75.90 -7.97 25.33
CA ALA A 20 -75.97 -9.32 25.92
C ALA A 20 -75.99 -10.42 24.84
N LEU A 21 -75.30 -11.51 25.17
CA LEU A 21 -74.76 -12.60 24.35
C LEU A 21 -75.76 -13.78 24.20
N VAL A 22 -75.84 -14.43 23.03
CA VAL A 22 -76.07 -15.90 22.92
C VAL A 22 -75.22 -16.46 21.79
N VAL A 23 -74.52 -17.54 22.13
CA VAL A 23 -73.47 -18.25 21.40
C VAL A 23 -74.08 -19.28 20.45
N GLY A 24 -73.59 -19.33 19.22
CA GLY A 24 -73.87 -20.39 18.25
C GLY A 24 -72.83 -20.36 17.12
N ASN A 25 -71.94 -21.34 17.11
CA ASN A 25 -70.81 -21.47 16.21
C ASN A 25 -71.18 -21.57 14.72
N ASN A 26 -70.29 -20.98 13.91
CA ASN A 26 -69.96 -21.32 12.52
C ASN A 26 -70.99 -21.02 11.42
N HIS A 27 -70.89 -19.82 10.87
CA HIS A 27 -70.93 -19.65 9.42
C HIS A 27 -69.60 -19.07 8.94
N TYR A 28 -68.85 -19.93 8.24
CA TYR A 28 -67.63 -19.60 7.51
C TYR A 28 -67.88 -18.43 6.57
N ALA A 29 -67.43 -17.23 6.94
CA ALA A 29 -66.99 -16.28 5.94
C ALA A 29 -65.65 -16.80 5.43
N HIS A 30 -65.66 -17.51 4.30
CA HIS A 30 -64.47 -17.73 3.51
C HIS A 30 -63.92 -16.33 3.18
N ALA A 31 -62.90 -15.90 3.94
CA ALA A 31 -61.98 -14.90 3.42
C ALA A 31 -61.49 -15.48 2.08
N GLN A 32 -61.78 -14.79 0.98
CA GLN A 32 -61.21 -15.24 -0.29
C GLN A 32 -59.71 -15.22 -0.10
N SER A 33 -59.11 -16.42 -0.17
CA SER A 33 -57.66 -16.56 -0.15
C SER A 33 -57.13 -15.75 -1.32
N ASP A 34 -56.24 -14.81 -1.03
CA ASP A 34 -55.52 -14.09 -2.07
C ASP A 34 -54.81 -15.12 -2.96
N THR A 35 -55.05 -15.02 -4.26
CA THR A 35 -54.49 -15.91 -5.29
C THR A 35 -53.69 -15.14 -6.33
N THR A 36 -53.57 -13.82 -6.17
CA THR A 36 -52.90 -12.95 -7.13
C THR A 36 -51.48 -12.69 -6.69
N PRO A 37 -50.45 -13.04 -7.49
CA PRO A 37 -49.07 -12.68 -7.17
C PRO A 37 -48.80 -11.17 -7.23
N PRO A 38 -47.83 -10.66 -6.46
CA PRO A 38 -47.44 -9.26 -6.53
C PRO A 38 -46.87 -8.89 -7.91
N VAL A 39 -47.26 -7.75 -8.45
CA VAL A 39 -46.72 -7.25 -9.73
C VAL A 39 -45.40 -6.52 -9.49
N ILE A 40 -44.31 -7.05 -10.05
CA ILE A 40 -42.97 -6.46 -9.97
C ILE A 40 -42.80 -5.35 -11.00
N SER A 41 -42.25 -4.21 -10.59
CA SER A 41 -41.96 -3.07 -11.46
C SER A 41 -40.63 -2.37 -11.09
N THR A 42 -40.14 -1.53 -12.01
CA THR A 42 -38.96 -0.65 -11.82
C THR A 42 -37.69 -1.37 -11.32
N VAL A 43 -37.44 -2.58 -11.83
CA VAL A 43 -36.23 -3.35 -11.49
C VAL A 43 -35.01 -2.65 -12.07
N THR A 44 -34.07 -2.24 -11.21
CA THR A 44 -32.88 -1.48 -11.62
C THR A 44 -31.67 -1.85 -10.78
N ALA A 45 -30.48 -1.83 -11.40
CA ALA A 45 -29.19 -1.92 -10.72
C ALA A 45 -28.59 -0.52 -10.57
N THR A 46 -28.11 -0.21 -9.38
CA THR A 46 -27.53 1.10 -8.99
C THR A 46 -26.29 0.88 -8.14
N ASN A 47 -25.51 1.93 -7.87
CA ASN A 47 -24.27 1.85 -7.06
C ASN A 47 -23.35 0.70 -7.49
N ILE A 48 -23.19 0.52 -8.81
CA ILE A 48 -22.36 -0.54 -9.37
C ILE A 48 -20.90 -0.18 -9.11
N THR A 49 -20.20 -1.04 -8.40
CA THR A 49 -18.76 -0.94 -8.14
C THR A 49 -18.02 -2.04 -8.91
N SER A 50 -16.70 -2.15 -8.72
CA SER A 50 -15.95 -3.26 -9.29
C SER A 50 -16.23 -4.61 -8.61
N THR A 51 -16.87 -4.62 -7.44
CA THR A 51 -17.11 -5.86 -6.66
C THR A 51 -18.53 -5.98 -6.13
N GLY A 52 -19.46 -5.16 -6.58
CA GLY A 52 -20.84 -5.19 -6.11
C GLY A 52 -21.80 -4.31 -6.89
N ALA A 53 -23.07 -4.43 -6.55
CA ALA A 53 -24.16 -3.60 -7.05
C ALA A 53 -25.34 -3.59 -6.07
N THR A 54 -26.20 -2.58 -6.14
CA THR A 54 -27.46 -2.49 -5.39
C THR A 54 -28.64 -2.62 -6.34
N ILE A 55 -29.48 -3.64 -6.12
CA ILE A 55 -30.69 -3.91 -6.90
C ILE A 55 -31.90 -3.31 -6.18
N LYS A 56 -32.76 -2.63 -6.94
CA LYS A 56 -33.99 -1.98 -6.44
C LYS A 56 -35.18 -2.36 -7.30
N TRP A 57 -36.34 -2.58 -6.67
CA TRP A 57 -37.61 -2.82 -7.37
C TRP A 57 -38.81 -2.43 -6.49
N ASN A 58 -39.96 -2.23 -7.14
CA ASN A 58 -41.24 -1.91 -6.52
C ASN A 58 -42.27 -3.03 -6.78
N LEU A 59 -43.28 -3.11 -5.94
CA LEU A 59 -44.36 -4.09 -5.99
C LEU A 59 -45.73 -3.41 -5.91
N SER A 60 -46.76 -4.05 -6.49
CA SER A 60 -48.15 -3.60 -6.36
C SER A 60 -48.73 -3.78 -4.96
N GLU A 61 -48.09 -4.60 -4.11
CA GLU A 61 -48.52 -4.95 -2.77
C GLU A 61 -47.34 -5.34 -1.87
N TYR A 62 -47.61 -5.60 -0.60
CA TYR A 62 -46.58 -5.98 0.36
C TYR A 62 -46.14 -7.43 0.20
N ALA A 63 -44.84 -7.64 0.03
CA ALA A 63 -44.28 -8.98 -0.14
C ALA A 63 -42.88 -9.07 0.46
N THR A 64 -42.29 -10.26 0.39
CA THR A 64 -40.87 -10.47 0.64
C THR A 64 -40.03 -10.11 -0.60
N GLY A 65 -38.73 -9.92 -0.42
CA GLY A 65 -37.78 -9.67 -1.50
C GLY A 65 -36.56 -10.59 -1.47
N GLN A 66 -36.10 -11.00 -2.65
CA GLN A 66 -34.83 -11.70 -2.86
C GLN A 66 -34.31 -11.45 -4.28
N VAL A 67 -32.99 -11.45 -4.46
CA VAL A 67 -32.33 -11.38 -5.77
C VAL A 67 -31.63 -12.70 -6.05
N GLU A 68 -31.83 -13.22 -7.26
CA GLU A 68 -31.08 -14.34 -7.80
C GLU A 68 -30.19 -13.83 -8.94
N TYR A 69 -28.91 -14.19 -8.94
CA TYR A 69 -27.92 -13.64 -9.85
C TYR A 69 -26.83 -14.65 -10.24
N GLY A 70 -26.14 -14.39 -11.35
CA GLY A 70 -25.00 -15.16 -11.82
C GLY A 70 -24.41 -14.58 -13.10
N THR A 71 -23.32 -15.16 -13.60
CA THR A 71 -22.67 -14.71 -14.84
C THR A 71 -23.38 -15.20 -16.11
N THR A 72 -24.44 -15.99 -15.96
CA THR A 72 -25.28 -16.51 -17.04
C THR A 72 -26.75 -16.48 -16.60
N THR A 73 -27.68 -16.67 -17.53
CA THR A 73 -29.12 -16.81 -17.25
C THR A 73 -29.50 -18.08 -16.49
N SER A 74 -28.54 -18.98 -16.22
CA SER A 74 -28.73 -20.08 -15.27
C SER A 74 -28.61 -19.63 -13.82
N TYR A 75 -28.16 -18.38 -13.59
CA TYR A 75 -27.90 -17.80 -12.29
C TYR A 75 -27.05 -18.74 -11.41
N GLY A 76 -27.31 -18.82 -10.10
CA GLY A 76 -26.64 -19.76 -9.20
C GLY A 76 -26.27 -19.17 -7.84
N SER A 77 -26.54 -17.88 -7.61
CA SER A 77 -26.34 -17.21 -6.33
C SER A 77 -27.60 -16.46 -5.91
N PHE A 78 -27.81 -16.39 -4.60
CA PHE A 78 -28.94 -15.69 -4.00
C PHE A 78 -28.46 -14.70 -2.96
N THR A 79 -29.13 -13.57 -2.86
CA THR A 79 -29.11 -12.75 -1.65
C THR A 79 -29.96 -13.41 -0.55
N ASN A 80 -29.86 -12.91 0.68
CA ASN A 80 -30.72 -13.37 1.76
C ASN A 80 -32.18 -13.04 1.45
N LYS A 81 -33.07 -14.03 1.56
CA LYS A 81 -34.52 -13.82 1.45
C LYS A 81 -35.00 -12.99 2.64
N GLU A 82 -35.67 -11.88 2.37
CA GLU A 82 -36.36 -11.10 3.40
C GLU A 82 -37.57 -11.89 3.94
N THR A 83 -37.88 -11.73 5.22
CA THR A 83 -38.94 -12.49 5.91
C THR A 83 -40.13 -11.64 6.33
N SER A 84 -40.05 -10.32 6.17
CA SER A 84 -41.15 -9.38 6.47
C SER A 84 -42.02 -9.13 5.26
N PHE A 85 -43.34 -9.02 5.48
CA PHE A 85 -44.34 -8.65 4.47
C PHE A 85 -44.84 -7.21 4.68
N ASN A 86 -43.91 -6.29 4.98
CA ASN A 86 -44.25 -4.89 5.34
C ASN A 86 -43.80 -3.87 4.29
N TYR A 87 -43.19 -4.33 3.20
CA TYR A 87 -42.60 -3.47 2.18
C TYR A 87 -43.13 -3.84 0.80
N ASN A 88 -43.46 -2.82 0.03
CA ASN A 88 -43.82 -2.90 -1.38
C ASN A 88 -42.72 -2.27 -2.27
N TYR A 89 -41.54 -2.06 -1.68
CA TYR A 89 -40.32 -1.67 -2.35
C TYR A 89 -39.16 -2.40 -1.66
N HIS A 90 -38.14 -2.78 -2.42
CA HIS A 90 -37.00 -3.52 -1.90
C HIS A 90 -35.69 -2.97 -2.45
N ILE A 91 -34.65 -3.06 -1.62
CA ILE A 91 -33.28 -2.67 -1.94
C ILE A 91 -32.37 -3.77 -1.42
N GLN A 92 -31.63 -4.43 -2.30
CA GLN A 92 -30.70 -5.48 -1.91
C GLN A 92 -29.33 -5.29 -2.55
N SER A 93 -28.30 -5.40 -1.72
CA SER A 93 -26.91 -5.28 -2.15
C SER A 93 -26.33 -6.66 -2.44
N ILE A 94 -25.60 -6.74 -3.55
CA ILE A 94 -24.80 -7.88 -3.97
C ILE A 94 -23.33 -7.47 -3.84
N THR A 95 -22.53 -8.28 -3.16
CA THR A 95 -21.10 -8.04 -2.92
C THR A 95 -20.27 -9.26 -3.33
N GLY A 96 -18.96 -9.11 -3.42
CA GLY A 96 -18.05 -10.19 -3.79
C GLY A 96 -18.07 -10.57 -5.27
N LEU A 97 -18.48 -9.63 -6.14
CA LEU A 97 -18.53 -9.83 -7.59
C LEU A 97 -17.15 -9.66 -8.23
N ASN A 98 -16.97 -10.28 -9.39
CA ASN A 98 -15.76 -10.12 -10.19
C ASN A 98 -15.77 -8.76 -10.92
N PRO A 99 -14.66 -8.01 -10.96
CA PRO A 99 -14.55 -6.76 -11.72
C PRO A 99 -14.75 -6.94 -13.23
N GLY A 100 -15.25 -5.90 -13.91
CA GLY A 100 -15.46 -5.89 -15.36
C GLY A 100 -16.36 -7.00 -15.91
N THR A 101 -17.14 -7.66 -15.06
CA THR A 101 -17.89 -8.88 -15.39
C THR A 101 -19.38 -8.54 -15.52
N THR A 102 -20.02 -9.06 -16.56
CA THR A 102 -21.47 -8.93 -16.74
C THR A 102 -22.21 -9.99 -15.94
N TYR A 103 -23.17 -9.55 -15.13
CA TYR A 103 -24.04 -10.41 -14.34
C TYR A 103 -25.47 -10.31 -14.84
N HIS A 104 -26.12 -11.46 -14.94
CA HIS A 104 -27.55 -11.64 -15.11
C HIS A 104 -28.20 -11.73 -13.73
N TYR A 105 -29.35 -11.09 -13.55
CA TYR A 105 -30.11 -11.14 -12.31
C TYR A 105 -31.62 -11.05 -12.54
N ARG A 106 -32.38 -11.60 -11.60
CA ARG A 106 -33.83 -11.45 -11.49
C ARG A 106 -34.24 -11.30 -10.03
N VAL A 107 -35.38 -10.67 -9.81
CA VAL A 107 -35.93 -10.47 -8.46
C VAL A 107 -37.12 -11.39 -8.22
N ILE A 108 -37.24 -11.88 -6.99
CA ILE A 108 -38.25 -12.82 -6.54
C ILE A 108 -38.98 -12.18 -5.36
N SER A 109 -40.31 -12.16 -5.42
CA SER A 109 -41.16 -11.68 -4.35
C SER A 109 -42.32 -12.62 -4.09
N GLU A 110 -42.67 -12.80 -2.82
CA GLU A 110 -43.74 -13.70 -2.36
C GLU A 110 -44.56 -12.97 -1.31
N ASP A 111 -45.87 -12.90 -1.51
CA ASP A 111 -46.80 -12.25 -0.58
C ASP A 111 -47.10 -13.13 0.65
N GLN A 112 -47.89 -12.61 1.59
CA GLN A 112 -48.22 -13.33 2.82
C GLN A 112 -49.11 -14.56 2.58
N ALA A 113 -49.86 -14.60 1.48
CA ALA A 113 -50.68 -15.74 1.09
C ALA A 113 -49.86 -16.84 0.37
N GLY A 114 -48.60 -16.56 0.02
CA GLY A 114 -47.68 -17.48 -0.64
C GLY A 114 -47.70 -17.37 -2.17
N ASN A 115 -48.32 -16.34 -2.75
CA ASN A 115 -48.30 -16.14 -4.19
C ASN A 115 -46.94 -15.55 -4.60
N ARG A 116 -46.23 -16.26 -5.48
CA ARG A 116 -44.85 -15.95 -5.86
C ARG A 116 -44.77 -15.31 -7.25
N ALA A 117 -44.11 -14.16 -7.33
CA ALA A 117 -43.77 -13.47 -8.56
C ALA A 117 -42.26 -13.48 -8.82
N VAL A 118 -41.88 -13.53 -10.10
CA VAL A 118 -40.48 -13.49 -10.56
C VAL A 118 -40.40 -12.52 -11.73
N SER A 119 -39.40 -11.65 -11.71
CA SER A 119 -39.17 -10.73 -12.84
C SER A 119 -38.60 -11.43 -14.07
N GLY A 120 -38.55 -10.71 -15.19
CA GLY A 120 -37.67 -11.06 -16.31
C GLY A 120 -36.19 -10.97 -15.94
N ASP A 121 -35.33 -11.32 -16.90
CA ASP A 121 -33.88 -11.21 -16.78
C ASP A 121 -33.41 -9.77 -16.98
N PHE A 122 -32.47 -9.33 -16.14
CA PHE A 122 -31.81 -8.04 -16.23
C PHE A 122 -30.30 -8.25 -16.14
N THR A 123 -29.54 -7.29 -16.66
CA THR A 123 -28.08 -7.34 -16.63
C THR A 123 -27.46 -6.08 -16.08
N PHE A 124 -26.32 -6.21 -15.41
CA PHE A 124 -25.40 -5.10 -15.16
C PHE A 124 -23.95 -5.59 -15.31
N THR A 125 -23.04 -4.66 -15.61
CA THR A 125 -21.60 -4.95 -15.70
C THR A 125 -20.89 -4.22 -14.58
N THR A 126 -20.16 -4.93 -13.73
CA THR A 126 -19.35 -4.32 -12.68
C THR A 126 -18.30 -3.38 -13.28
N LEU A 127 -17.91 -2.35 -12.54
CA LEU A 127 -16.83 -1.48 -12.98
C LEU A 127 -15.54 -2.29 -13.16
N SER A 128 -14.67 -1.87 -14.08
CA SER A 128 -13.31 -2.37 -14.11
C SER A 128 -12.63 -1.98 -12.78
N GLY A 129 -12.08 -2.97 -12.07
CA GLY A 129 -11.27 -2.72 -10.88
C GLY A 129 -9.91 -2.14 -11.26
N PRO A 130 -9.14 -1.60 -10.30
CA PRO A 130 -7.73 -1.30 -10.55
C PRO A 130 -7.05 -2.58 -11.07
N CYS A 131 -6.27 -2.46 -12.16
CA CYS A 131 -5.59 -3.63 -12.72
C CYS A 131 -4.73 -4.28 -11.64
N VAL A 132 -4.85 -5.60 -11.48
CA VAL A 132 -3.83 -6.38 -10.76
C VAL A 132 -2.50 -6.15 -11.46
N GLN A 133 -1.55 -5.57 -10.74
CA GLN A 133 -0.20 -5.38 -11.28
C GLN A 133 0.49 -6.73 -11.34
N ALA A 134 0.79 -7.18 -12.57
CA ALA A 134 1.63 -8.33 -12.76
C ALA A 134 3.06 -8.02 -12.30
N PRO A 135 3.82 -9.01 -11.78
CA PRO A 135 5.21 -8.84 -11.43
C PRO A 135 6.03 -8.28 -12.58
N THR A 136 6.87 -7.29 -12.30
CA THR A 136 7.76 -6.67 -13.29
C THR A 136 9.13 -7.32 -13.36
N ASN A 137 9.46 -8.18 -12.38
CA ASN A 137 10.74 -8.86 -12.21
C ASN A 137 10.72 -10.33 -12.67
N THR A 138 9.69 -10.75 -13.39
CA THR A 138 9.53 -12.12 -13.90
C THR A 138 9.62 -12.17 -15.43
N GLY A 139 9.83 -13.36 -15.98
CA GLY A 139 9.91 -13.55 -17.42
C GLY A 139 8.60 -13.19 -18.13
N ARG A 140 8.69 -12.48 -19.26
CA ARG A 140 7.57 -12.19 -20.15
C ARG A 140 7.76 -12.83 -21.52
N VAL A 141 6.68 -13.37 -22.07
CA VAL A 141 6.59 -13.86 -23.44
C VAL A 141 5.46 -13.13 -24.13
N THR A 142 5.76 -12.46 -25.24
CA THR A 142 4.73 -11.82 -26.08
C THR A 142 4.54 -12.65 -27.34
N MET A 143 3.29 -12.96 -27.65
CA MET A 143 2.87 -13.66 -28.86
C MET A 143 1.77 -12.84 -29.55
N SER A 144 1.53 -13.13 -30.83
CA SER A 144 0.44 -12.52 -31.59
C SER A 144 -0.60 -13.58 -31.93
N ALA A 145 -1.87 -13.22 -31.84
CA ALA A 145 -3.00 -14.05 -32.23
C ALA A 145 -3.89 -13.26 -33.19
N SER A 146 -4.23 -13.83 -34.34
CA SER A 146 -5.16 -13.21 -35.28
C SER A 146 -6.53 -13.84 -35.13
N VAL A 147 -7.58 -13.04 -34.95
CA VAL A 147 -8.97 -13.51 -34.97
C VAL A 147 -9.69 -12.95 -36.19
N SER A 148 -10.44 -13.80 -36.89
CA SER A 148 -11.12 -13.43 -38.15
C SER A 148 -12.37 -12.58 -37.93
N GLU A 149 -12.98 -12.67 -36.75
CA GLU A 149 -14.23 -12.00 -36.42
C GLU A 149 -14.15 -11.37 -35.04
N ALA A 150 -14.82 -10.23 -34.86
CA ALA A 150 -14.99 -9.64 -33.53
C ALA A 150 -15.91 -10.51 -32.66
N GLY A 151 -15.76 -10.42 -31.33
CA GLY A 151 -16.65 -11.03 -30.35
C GLY A 151 -15.92 -11.49 -29.08
N VAL A 152 -16.67 -12.18 -28.21
CA VAL A 152 -16.13 -12.75 -26.97
C VAL A 152 -15.53 -14.13 -27.24
N TYR A 153 -14.29 -14.34 -26.80
CA TYR A 153 -13.53 -15.57 -26.92
C TYR A 153 -13.16 -16.10 -25.54
N ARG A 154 -13.31 -17.40 -25.33
CA ARG A 154 -12.72 -18.08 -24.18
C ARG A 154 -11.24 -18.30 -24.41
N VAL A 155 -10.42 -17.96 -23.41
CA VAL A 155 -8.98 -18.22 -23.44
C VAL A 155 -8.63 -19.45 -22.61
N TRP A 156 -8.04 -20.43 -23.27
CA TRP A 156 -7.44 -21.61 -22.68
C TRP A 156 -5.92 -21.48 -22.70
N SER A 157 -5.27 -21.87 -21.61
CA SER A 157 -3.82 -21.98 -21.53
C SER A 157 -3.42 -23.39 -21.11
N ARG A 158 -2.50 -23.99 -21.85
CA ARG A 158 -1.95 -25.30 -21.51
C ARG A 158 -0.70 -25.08 -20.67
N MET A 159 -0.79 -25.49 -19.41
CA MET A 159 0.24 -25.23 -18.43
C MET A 159 0.60 -26.46 -17.61
N LYS A 160 1.79 -26.42 -17.00
CA LYS A 160 2.28 -27.41 -16.05
C LYS A 160 2.77 -26.67 -14.82
N ALA A 161 2.24 -27.05 -13.65
CA ALA A 161 2.61 -26.42 -12.39
C ALA A 161 4.02 -26.84 -11.94
N GLY A 162 4.76 -25.92 -11.31
CA GLY A 162 6.02 -26.21 -10.65
C GLY A 162 5.82 -26.93 -9.31
N SER A 163 4.74 -26.63 -8.60
CA SER A 163 4.33 -27.28 -7.34
C SER A 163 2.83 -27.07 -7.10
N SER A 164 2.27 -27.59 -6.01
CA SER A 164 0.88 -27.32 -5.61
C SER A 164 0.61 -25.87 -5.21
N THR A 165 1.67 -25.07 -5.01
CA THR A 165 1.63 -23.64 -4.67
C THR A 165 2.37 -22.78 -5.69
N ALA A 166 2.87 -23.40 -6.77
CA ALA A 166 3.53 -22.74 -7.89
C ALA A 166 2.82 -23.21 -9.16
N ASN A 167 1.64 -22.67 -9.38
CA ASN A 167 0.63 -23.15 -10.33
C ASN A 167 -0.13 -21.98 -11.00
N SER A 168 0.47 -20.79 -11.05
CA SER A 168 -0.14 -19.59 -11.62
C SER A 168 0.82 -18.77 -12.48
N PHE A 169 0.24 -18.00 -13.39
CA PHE A 169 0.93 -17.00 -14.21
C PHE A 169 -0.06 -15.90 -14.60
N TYR A 170 0.44 -14.76 -15.09
CA TYR A 170 -0.41 -13.68 -15.59
C TYR A 170 -0.54 -13.72 -17.11
N LEU A 171 -1.76 -13.59 -17.61
CA LEU A 171 -2.09 -13.46 -19.02
C LEU A 171 -2.59 -12.05 -19.28
N GLN A 172 -2.09 -11.37 -20.30
CA GLN A 172 -2.59 -10.08 -20.74
C GLN A 172 -2.88 -10.13 -22.24
N VAL A 173 -4.06 -9.68 -22.64
CA VAL A 173 -4.45 -9.56 -24.06
C VAL A 173 -4.58 -8.08 -24.41
N ASP A 174 -3.88 -7.66 -25.46
CA ASP A 174 -3.69 -6.27 -25.88
C ASP A 174 -3.30 -5.34 -24.71
N SER A 175 -3.97 -4.20 -24.59
CA SER A 175 -3.79 -3.22 -23.52
C SER A 175 -4.75 -3.44 -22.34
N GLN A 176 -5.40 -4.60 -22.25
CA GLN A 176 -6.28 -4.91 -21.11
C GLN A 176 -5.45 -5.23 -19.84
N CYS A 177 -6.11 -5.23 -18.68
CA CYS A 177 -5.45 -5.61 -17.43
C CYS A 177 -4.96 -7.08 -17.49
N PRO A 178 -3.80 -7.40 -16.90
CA PRO A 178 -3.39 -8.79 -16.72
C PRO A 178 -4.38 -9.56 -15.85
N VAL A 179 -4.61 -10.84 -16.17
CA VAL A 179 -5.43 -11.78 -15.39
C VAL A 179 -4.55 -12.88 -14.81
N LEU A 180 -4.75 -13.25 -13.54
CA LEU A 180 -4.03 -14.35 -12.91
C LEU A 180 -4.67 -15.68 -13.30
N VAL A 181 -4.01 -16.41 -14.20
CA VAL A 181 -4.45 -17.73 -14.69
C VAL A 181 -4.01 -18.81 -13.70
N GLY A 182 -4.90 -19.74 -13.39
CA GLY A 182 -4.59 -20.87 -12.53
C GLY A 182 -4.81 -20.56 -11.05
N ASP A 183 -3.79 -20.79 -10.22
CA ASP A 183 -3.85 -20.67 -8.74
C ASP A 183 -4.74 -21.72 -8.06
N SER A 184 -4.75 -22.95 -8.60
CA SER A 184 -5.58 -24.05 -8.07
C SER A 184 -4.75 -25.29 -7.80
N THR A 185 -4.99 -25.92 -6.65
CA THR A 185 -4.37 -27.20 -6.25
C THR A 185 -4.72 -28.36 -7.18
N SER A 186 -5.73 -28.19 -8.04
CA SER A 186 -6.14 -29.18 -9.06
C SER A 186 -5.22 -29.23 -10.29
N ILE A 187 -4.33 -28.26 -10.46
CA ILE A 187 -3.39 -28.22 -11.60
C ILE A 187 -2.24 -29.19 -11.36
N SER A 188 -2.03 -30.12 -12.30
CA SER A 188 -1.02 -31.15 -12.18
C SER A 188 0.41 -30.60 -12.27
N THR A 189 1.29 -31.10 -11.40
CA THR A 189 2.74 -30.82 -11.44
C THR A 189 3.51 -31.79 -12.36
N SER A 190 2.89 -32.91 -12.75
CA SER A 190 3.52 -33.96 -13.54
C SER A 190 3.05 -33.97 -15.01
N THR A 191 1.85 -33.46 -15.28
CA THR A 191 1.21 -33.49 -16.60
C THR A 191 0.75 -32.11 -17.06
N TRP A 192 0.73 -31.91 -18.38
CA TRP A 192 0.20 -30.69 -19.00
C TRP A 192 -1.32 -30.65 -18.87
N THR A 193 -1.84 -29.56 -18.33
CA THR A 193 -3.26 -29.36 -18.05
C THR A 193 -3.77 -28.11 -18.77
N TRP A 194 -4.94 -28.20 -19.39
CA TRP A 194 -5.63 -27.04 -19.97
C TRP A 194 -6.42 -26.30 -18.89
N VAL A 195 -6.21 -24.99 -18.79
CA VAL A 195 -6.79 -24.10 -17.78
C VAL A 195 -7.45 -22.91 -18.47
N ASP A 196 -8.71 -22.63 -18.14
CA ASP A 196 -9.50 -21.51 -18.67
C ASP A 196 -10.04 -20.59 -17.57
N TYR A 197 -9.47 -20.67 -16.36
CA TYR A 197 -9.99 -20.00 -15.20
C TYR A 197 -8.95 -19.17 -14.46
N GLN A 198 -9.44 -18.20 -13.69
CA GLN A 198 -8.61 -17.24 -12.96
C GLN A 198 -8.86 -17.27 -11.44
N ASN A 199 -7.86 -16.80 -10.68
CA ASN A 199 -7.91 -16.64 -9.22
C ASN A 199 -8.32 -17.94 -8.48
N GLY A 200 -7.81 -19.08 -8.93
CA GLY A 200 -7.99 -20.38 -8.27
C GLY A 200 -9.36 -21.03 -8.40
N SER A 201 -10.33 -20.38 -9.03
CA SER A 201 -11.71 -20.84 -9.11
C SER A 201 -12.09 -21.30 -10.51
N SER A 202 -12.39 -22.59 -10.68
CA SER A 202 -12.81 -23.17 -11.98
C SER A 202 -14.09 -22.56 -12.57
N SER A 203 -14.89 -21.87 -11.76
CA SER A 203 -16.09 -21.14 -12.19
C SER A 203 -15.77 -19.77 -12.79
N ASN A 204 -14.62 -19.18 -12.45
CA ASN A 204 -14.20 -17.87 -12.94
C ASN A 204 -13.49 -18.00 -14.29
N LYS A 205 -14.26 -18.12 -15.37
CA LYS A 205 -13.72 -18.31 -16.73
C LYS A 205 -13.04 -17.06 -17.28
N ILE A 206 -12.03 -17.26 -18.12
CA ILE A 206 -11.29 -16.18 -18.79
C ILE A 206 -11.92 -15.95 -20.17
N ASP A 207 -12.74 -14.92 -20.26
CA ASP A 207 -13.38 -14.47 -21.51
C ASP A 207 -12.87 -13.08 -21.89
N VAL A 208 -12.41 -12.94 -23.13
CA VAL A 208 -11.87 -11.68 -23.68
C VAL A 208 -12.70 -11.23 -24.87
N ASN A 209 -13.01 -9.93 -24.95
CA ASN A 209 -13.71 -9.35 -26.10
C ASN A 209 -12.67 -8.81 -27.10
N LEU A 210 -12.65 -9.38 -28.30
CA LEU A 210 -11.65 -9.09 -29.33
C LEU A 210 -12.31 -8.46 -30.57
N THR A 211 -11.59 -7.58 -31.24
CA THR A 211 -11.94 -7.09 -32.58
C THR A 211 -11.50 -8.08 -33.65
N SER A 212 -11.97 -7.96 -34.90
CA SER A 212 -11.33 -8.71 -35.99
C SER A 212 -9.94 -8.13 -36.25
N GLY A 213 -8.92 -8.98 -36.37
CA GLY A 213 -7.54 -8.56 -36.62
C GLY A 213 -6.52 -9.22 -35.70
N ASN A 214 -5.36 -8.57 -35.59
CA ASN A 214 -4.23 -9.06 -34.79
C ASN A 214 -4.31 -8.52 -33.37
N HIS A 215 -4.10 -9.42 -32.42
CA HIS A 215 -4.07 -9.18 -30.99
C HIS A 215 -2.70 -9.55 -30.43
N THR A 216 -2.29 -8.82 -29.41
CA THR A 216 -1.09 -9.11 -28.63
C THR A 216 -1.48 -9.95 -27.43
N VAL A 217 -0.76 -11.02 -27.17
CA VAL A 217 -0.97 -11.87 -25.99
C VAL A 217 0.35 -11.96 -25.24
N ILE A 218 0.34 -11.57 -23.98
CA ILE A 218 1.52 -11.50 -23.14
C ILE A 218 1.31 -12.50 -21.99
N LEU A 219 2.24 -13.44 -21.86
CA LEU A 219 2.37 -14.29 -20.70
C LEU A 219 3.44 -13.68 -19.79
N ILE A 220 3.12 -13.53 -18.52
CA ILE A 220 3.98 -12.91 -17.52
C ILE A 220 4.12 -13.93 -16.38
N GLY A 221 5.35 -14.27 -16.01
CA GLY A 221 5.59 -15.23 -14.94
C GLY A 221 5.04 -14.72 -13.61
N ASN A 222 4.51 -15.62 -12.79
CA ASN A 222 4.19 -15.31 -11.39
C ASN A 222 5.07 -16.13 -10.45
N GLU A 223 5.20 -17.42 -10.72
CA GLU A 223 5.89 -18.38 -9.85
C GLU A 223 6.96 -19.17 -10.60
N THR A 224 7.93 -19.72 -9.85
CA THR A 224 9.03 -20.50 -10.43
C THR A 224 8.55 -21.86 -10.93
N ASN A 225 9.19 -22.36 -11.99
CA ASN A 225 8.92 -23.68 -12.59
C ASN A 225 7.50 -23.88 -13.15
N VAL A 226 6.70 -22.82 -13.28
CA VAL A 226 5.45 -22.85 -14.06
C VAL A 226 5.80 -22.79 -15.54
N ALA A 227 5.28 -23.74 -16.32
CA ALA A 227 5.50 -23.79 -17.76
C ALA A 227 4.17 -23.62 -18.51
N VAL A 228 4.20 -22.88 -19.63
CA VAL A 228 3.06 -22.70 -20.55
C VAL A 228 3.58 -22.99 -21.96
N ASP A 229 2.93 -23.91 -22.69
CA ASP A 229 3.34 -24.29 -24.07
C ASP A 229 2.34 -23.83 -25.15
N LYS A 230 1.07 -23.61 -24.78
CA LYS A 230 0.03 -23.14 -25.71
C LYS A 230 -1.00 -22.22 -25.08
N VAL A 231 -1.49 -21.28 -25.90
CA VAL A 231 -2.70 -20.48 -25.65
C VAL A 231 -3.65 -20.74 -26.81
N LEU A 232 -4.92 -20.96 -26.50
CA LEU A 232 -5.99 -21.18 -27.46
C LEU A 232 -7.14 -20.20 -27.16
N MET A 233 -7.64 -19.53 -28.19
CA MET A 233 -8.81 -18.67 -28.12
C MET A 233 -9.94 -19.27 -28.95
N THR A 234 -11.12 -19.49 -28.37
CA THR A 234 -12.24 -20.13 -29.08
C THR A 234 -13.60 -19.48 -28.75
N LYS A 235 -14.47 -19.41 -29.76
CA LYS A 235 -15.89 -19.07 -29.59
C LYS A 235 -16.74 -20.29 -29.13
N GLN A 236 -16.16 -21.49 -29.09
CA GLN A 236 -16.84 -22.71 -28.62
C GLN A 236 -16.68 -22.89 -27.10
N PHE A 237 -17.55 -22.23 -26.32
CA PHE A 237 -17.38 -22.16 -24.86
C PHE A 237 -17.60 -23.50 -24.15
N SER A 238 -18.25 -24.45 -24.81
CA SER A 238 -18.45 -25.83 -24.34
C SER A 238 -17.28 -26.75 -24.67
N CYS A 239 -16.32 -26.33 -25.49
CA CYS A 239 -15.21 -27.18 -25.87
C CYS A 239 -14.12 -27.19 -24.79
N VAL A 240 -13.71 -28.41 -24.39
CA VAL A 240 -12.55 -28.63 -23.52
C VAL A 240 -11.39 -29.13 -24.39
N PRO A 241 -10.29 -28.37 -24.50
CA PRO A 241 -9.15 -28.76 -25.33
C PRO A 241 -8.48 -30.04 -24.81
N THR A 242 -8.04 -30.88 -25.73
CA THR A 242 -7.27 -32.11 -25.45
C THR A 242 -6.02 -32.15 -26.33
N GLY A 243 -4.98 -32.85 -25.89
CA GLY A 243 -3.70 -32.86 -26.60
C GLY A 243 -3.18 -31.43 -26.83
N PHE A 244 -3.02 -31.04 -28.09
CA PHE A 244 -2.59 -29.70 -28.51
C PHE A 244 -3.73 -28.71 -28.78
N GLY A 245 -4.99 -29.10 -28.53
CA GLY A 245 -6.17 -28.24 -28.64
C GLY A 245 -6.87 -28.28 -29.99
N ASP A 246 -6.45 -29.17 -30.89
CA ASP A 246 -6.99 -29.28 -32.26
C ASP A 246 -8.49 -29.64 -32.28
N ASN A 247 -9.00 -30.28 -31.22
CA ASN A 247 -10.40 -30.67 -31.10
C ASN A 247 -11.37 -29.49 -30.85
N CYS A 248 -10.86 -28.30 -30.53
CA CYS A 248 -11.66 -27.09 -30.31
C CYS A 248 -11.57 -26.09 -31.46
N THR A 249 -11.15 -26.56 -32.64
CA THR A 249 -11.00 -25.73 -33.83
C THR A 249 -12.28 -25.69 -34.68
N ALA A 250 -12.90 -24.52 -34.72
CA ALA A 250 -13.64 -24.04 -35.89
C ALA A 250 -13.07 -22.64 -36.19
N THR A 251 -12.18 -22.56 -37.19
CA THR A 251 -11.39 -21.37 -37.59
C THR A 251 -10.21 -21.08 -36.65
N ALA A 252 -9.11 -21.79 -36.87
CA ALA A 252 -7.93 -21.79 -36.01
C ALA A 252 -7.02 -20.57 -36.23
N ALA A 253 -6.71 -19.84 -35.16
CA ALA A 253 -5.49 -19.05 -35.05
C ALA A 253 -4.34 -20.02 -34.69
N THR A 254 -3.54 -20.42 -35.67
CA THR A 254 -2.34 -21.23 -35.43
C THR A 254 -1.19 -20.32 -35.00
N SER A 255 -0.71 -20.49 -33.77
CA SER A 255 0.55 -19.91 -33.32
C SER A 255 1.71 -20.84 -33.67
N THR A 256 2.43 -20.50 -34.73
CA THR A 256 3.78 -21.00 -34.98
C THR A 256 4.76 -20.16 -34.17
N PRO A 257 5.53 -20.74 -33.22
CA PRO A 257 6.61 -20.02 -32.58
C PRO A 257 7.73 -19.82 -33.61
N THR A 258 7.77 -18.64 -34.21
CA THR A 258 8.98 -18.13 -34.84
C THR A 258 9.85 -17.55 -33.74
N PRO A 259 11.01 -18.16 -33.41
CA PRO A 259 12.02 -17.44 -32.65
C PRO A 259 12.61 -16.41 -33.61
N ILE A 260 12.14 -15.17 -33.49
CA ILE A 260 12.85 -14.03 -34.03
C ILE A 260 12.90 -13.00 -32.92
N THR A 261 14.15 -12.77 -32.51
CA THR A 261 14.63 -11.65 -31.74
C THR A 261 13.70 -10.45 -31.87
N SER A 262 13.08 -10.07 -30.76
CA SER A 262 12.66 -8.68 -30.55
C SER A 262 13.77 -7.80 -31.12
N ALA A 263 13.44 -6.75 -31.87
CA ALA A 263 14.35 -5.61 -31.89
C ALA A 263 14.64 -5.37 -30.41
N GLY A 264 15.87 -5.68 -29.99
CA GLY A 264 16.24 -5.60 -28.58
C GLY A 264 15.84 -4.23 -28.12
N ASP A 265 15.50 -4.09 -26.84
CA ASP A 265 15.75 -2.79 -26.25
C ASP A 265 17.17 -2.39 -26.69
N THR A 266 17.25 -1.26 -27.39
CA THR A 266 18.50 -0.69 -27.93
C THR A 266 18.83 0.62 -27.22
N THR A 267 18.03 0.99 -26.23
CA THR A 267 18.13 2.25 -25.52
C THR A 267 18.87 2.01 -24.21
N PRO A 268 20.08 2.57 -24.03
CA PRO A 268 20.78 2.47 -22.77
C PRO A 268 20.03 3.12 -21.60
N PRO A 269 20.19 2.60 -20.37
CA PRO A 269 19.53 3.16 -19.19
C PRO A 269 20.04 4.59 -18.92
N VAL A 270 19.15 5.53 -18.66
CA VAL A 270 19.50 6.93 -18.35
C VAL A 270 19.99 7.05 -16.91
N ILE A 271 21.26 7.40 -16.76
CA ILE A 271 21.90 7.60 -15.45
C ILE A 271 21.64 9.03 -14.95
N SER A 272 21.22 9.17 -13.69
CA SER A 272 20.96 10.45 -13.04
C SER A 272 21.40 10.45 -11.56
N ASN A 273 21.44 11.63 -10.94
CA ASN A 273 21.72 11.83 -9.50
C ASN A 273 23.01 11.17 -9.00
N ILE A 274 24.08 11.21 -9.80
CA ILE A 274 25.38 10.63 -9.46
C ILE A 274 26.03 11.47 -8.35
N THR A 275 26.28 10.86 -7.19
CA THR A 275 26.84 11.55 -6.02
C THR A 275 27.83 10.67 -5.26
N ALA A 276 28.94 11.27 -4.81
CA ALA A 276 29.84 10.66 -3.84
C ALA A 276 29.49 11.17 -2.43
N THR A 277 29.14 10.26 -1.54
CA THR A 277 28.80 10.53 -0.14
C THR A 277 29.78 9.78 0.78
N ASN A 278 29.76 10.08 2.08
CA ASN A 278 30.60 9.41 3.08
C ASN A 278 32.09 9.35 2.71
N VAL A 279 32.64 10.42 2.12
CA VAL A 279 34.05 10.47 1.74
C VAL A 279 34.92 10.54 3.01
N THR A 280 35.69 9.49 3.24
CA THR A 280 36.65 9.35 4.34
C THR A 280 38.09 9.46 3.82
N SER A 281 39.09 9.29 4.69
CA SER A 281 40.49 9.22 4.27
C SER A 281 40.82 7.96 3.45
N THR A 282 39.98 6.92 3.49
CA THR A 282 40.27 5.63 2.83
C THR A 282 39.10 5.04 2.04
N GLY A 283 38.00 5.77 1.87
CA GLY A 283 36.83 5.26 1.16
C GLY A 283 35.75 6.30 0.89
N THR A 284 34.73 5.94 0.13
CA THR A 284 33.53 6.74 -0.18
C THR A 284 32.38 5.83 -0.60
N THR A 285 31.16 6.34 -0.61
CA THR A 285 29.97 5.68 -1.17
C THR A 285 29.53 6.42 -2.43
N ILE A 286 29.43 5.74 -3.56
CA ILE A 286 28.92 6.28 -4.82
C ILE A 286 27.47 5.85 -5.01
N ASN A 287 26.59 6.80 -5.30
CA ASN A 287 25.16 6.59 -5.47
C ASN A 287 24.71 7.15 -6.83
N TRP A 288 23.78 6.47 -7.50
CA TRP A 288 23.14 6.97 -8.71
C TRP A 288 21.80 6.29 -8.98
N ASN A 289 20.95 6.99 -9.72
CA ASN A 289 19.62 6.54 -10.14
C ASN A 289 19.63 6.18 -11.63
N LEU A 290 18.69 5.32 -12.01
CA LEU A 290 18.40 4.93 -13.38
C LEU A 290 16.90 5.13 -13.65
N ASN A 291 16.54 5.40 -14.91
CA ASN A 291 15.15 5.38 -15.37
C ASN A 291 14.58 3.96 -15.49
N GLU A 292 15.43 2.93 -15.46
CA GLU A 292 15.06 1.52 -15.57
C GLU A 292 16.04 0.59 -14.84
N PRO A 293 15.65 -0.66 -14.53
CA PRO A 293 16.53 -1.60 -13.83
C PRO A 293 17.75 -2.01 -14.66
N ALA A 294 18.95 -1.91 -14.09
CA ALA A 294 20.19 -2.28 -14.77
C ALA A 294 21.23 -2.88 -13.81
N SER A 295 22.39 -3.28 -14.35
CA SER A 295 23.59 -3.57 -13.55
C SER A 295 24.16 -2.30 -12.94
N GLY A 296 25.07 -2.44 -11.97
CA GLY A 296 25.78 -1.30 -11.40
C GLY A 296 27.25 -1.56 -11.12
N GLN A 297 28.12 -0.69 -11.63
CA GLN A 297 29.56 -0.72 -11.35
C GLN A 297 30.16 0.69 -11.38
N VAL A 298 31.15 0.94 -10.52
CA VAL A 298 31.95 2.17 -10.51
C VAL A 298 33.34 1.86 -11.06
N GLU A 299 33.84 2.67 -11.99
CA GLU A 299 35.26 2.74 -12.35
C GLU A 299 35.85 3.98 -11.67
N TYR A 300 36.98 3.85 -10.97
CA TYR A 300 37.58 4.94 -10.20
C TYR A 300 39.12 4.90 -10.19
N GLY A 301 39.77 6.04 -9.93
CA GLY A 301 41.22 6.15 -9.75
C GLY A 301 41.74 7.58 -9.65
N THR A 302 43.05 7.77 -9.51
CA THR A 302 43.65 9.10 -9.31
C THR A 302 43.76 9.95 -10.58
N THR A 303 43.36 9.39 -11.73
CA THR A 303 43.27 10.07 -13.02
C THR A 303 42.01 9.60 -13.75
N THR A 304 41.62 10.29 -14.82
CA THR A 304 40.50 9.88 -15.70
C THR A 304 40.71 8.56 -16.43
N SER A 305 41.87 7.91 -16.25
CA SER A 305 42.08 6.52 -16.68
C SER A 305 41.48 5.50 -15.71
N TYR A 306 41.00 5.94 -14.54
CA TYR A 306 40.41 5.15 -13.46
C TYR A 306 41.31 3.99 -12.98
N GLY A 307 41.32 2.86 -13.68
CA GLY A 307 42.23 1.75 -13.39
C GLY A 307 41.78 0.83 -12.25
N GLN A 308 40.81 1.25 -11.42
CA GLN A 308 40.16 0.39 -10.42
C GLN A 308 38.65 0.27 -10.71
N THR A 309 38.04 -0.83 -10.28
CA THR A 309 36.60 -1.09 -10.41
C THR A 309 35.98 -1.55 -9.09
N SER A 310 34.76 -1.12 -8.78
CA SER A 310 33.99 -1.67 -7.67
C SER A 310 33.51 -3.09 -7.97
N THR A 311 32.95 -3.75 -6.95
CA THR A 311 32.20 -5.00 -7.11
C THR A 311 31.11 -4.82 -8.16
N PHE A 312 31.02 -5.74 -9.11
CA PHE A 312 29.97 -5.72 -10.12
C PHE A 312 28.64 -6.15 -9.50
N GLN A 313 27.65 -5.25 -9.50
CA GLN A 313 26.26 -5.60 -9.19
C GLN A 313 25.60 -6.08 -10.48
N THR A 314 25.15 -7.34 -10.50
CA THR A 314 24.50 -7.94 -11.65
C THR A 314 23.15 -7.27 -11.92
N CYS A 315 22.85 -7.09 -13.21
CA CYS A 315 21.51 -6.70 -13.67
C CYS A 315 20.46 -7.77 -13.26
N CYS A 316 19.17 -7.49 -13.06
CA CYS A 316 18.39 -6.27 -13.35
C CYS A 316 17.38 -6.03 -12.23
N GLN A 317 17.88 -6.00 -11.00
CA GLN A 317 17.02 -6.00 -9.81
C GLN A 317 16.66 -4.60 -9.32
N TYR A 318 17.45 -3.58 -9.68
CA TYR A 318 17.35 -2.25 -9.09
C TYR A 318 17.50 -1.16 -10.15
N SER A 319 16.74 -0.08 -10.02
CA SER A 319 16.88 1.18 -10.79
C SER A 319 17.60 2.27 -9.97
N TYR A 320 18.30 1.87 -8.92
CA TYR A 320 19.12 2.70 -8.05
C TYR A 320 20.28 1.86 -7.51
N HIS A 321 21.45 2.46 -7.38
CA HIS A 321 22.65 1.76 -6.95
C HIS A 321 23.41 2.53 -5.87
N ILE A 322 23.97 1.75 -4.94
CA ILE A 322 24.92 2.19 -3.91
C ILE A 322 26.16 1.30 -4.03
N GLN A 323 27.33 1.90 -4.15
CA GLN A 323 28.62 1.21 -4.20
C GLN A 323 29.63 1.82 -3.25
N ASN A 324 30.18 1.01 -2.34
CA ASN A 324 31.21 1.44 -1.42
C ASN A 324 32.60 1.20 -2.01
N LEU A 325 33.41 2.26 -2.07
CA LEU A 325 34.82 2.22 -2.43
C LEU A 325 35.66 2.26 -1.16
N SER A 326 36.66 1.41 -1.07
CA SER A 326 37.57 1.31 0.08
C SER A 326 39.02 1.14 -0.37
N GLY A 327 39.97 1.27 0.56
CA GLY A 327 41.40 1.15 0.29
C GLY A 327 42.01 2.34 -0.45
N LEU A 328 41.36 3.51 -0.40
CA LEU A 328 41.83 4.73 -1.04
C LEU A 328 42.96 5.39 -0.25
N SER A 329 43.85 6.09 -0.94
CA SER A 329 44.90 6.91 -0.31
C SER A 329 44.31 8.21 0.28
N PRO A 330 44.70 8.63 1.51
CA PRO A 330 44.28 9.89 2.10
C PRO A 330 44.71 11.13 1.31
N GLY A 331 43.94 12.22 1.42
CA GLY A 331 44.25 13.53 0.82
C GLY A 331 44.39 13.50 -0.70
N THR A 332 43.79 12.51 -1.36
CA THR A 332 44.01 12.22 -2.78
C THR A 332 42.69 12.42 -3.53
N THR A 333 42.75 13.15 -4.64
CA THR A 333 41.61 13.29 -5.56
C THR A 333 41.48 12.03 -6.42
N TYR A 334 40.27 11.49 -6.45
CA TYR A 334 39.87 10.38 -7.29
C TYR A 334 38.85 10.86 -8.31
N HIS A 335 39.07 10.47 -9.56
CA HIS A 335 38.11 10.48 -10.63
C HIS A 335 37.30 9.19 -10.59
N TYR A 336 36.00 9.26 -10.88
CA TYR A 336 35.13 8.11 -11.02
C TYR A 336 34.04 8.31 -12.07
N ARG A 337 33.55 7.21 -12.62
CA ARG A 337 32.33 7.15 -13.43
C ARG A 337 31.55 5.89 -13.11
N VAL A 338 30.24 5.94 -13.35
CA VAL A 338 29.34 4.81 -13.14
C VAL A 338 28.94 4.18 -14.48
N LYS A 339 28.78 2.85 -14.47
CA LYS A 339 28.38 2.05 -15.61
C LYS A 339 27.18 1.19 -15.24
N SER A 340 26.17 1.23 -16.10
CA SER A 340 24.95 0.45 -15.94
C SER A 340 24.56 -0.16 -17.27
N THR A 341 24.28 -1.46 -17.26
CA THR A 341 23.89 -2.25 -18.43
C THR A 341 22.56 -2.90 -18.15
N ASP A 342 21.56 -2.64 -18.98
CA ASP A 342 20.22 -3.22 -18.83
C ASP A 342 20.19 -4.72 -19.18
N GLN A 343 18.99 -5.32 -19.14
CA GLN A 343 18.79 -6.74 -19.43
C GLN A 343 19.07 -7.10 -20.89
N ALA A 344 18.87 -6.15 -21.81
CA ALA A 344 19.10 -6.32 -23.23
C ALA A 344 20.58 -6.13 -23.62
N GLY A 345 21.40 -5.66 -22.69
CA GLY A 345 22.83 -5.46 -22.88
C GLY A 345 23.21 -4.03 -23.30
N ASN A 346 22.29 -3.06 -23.29
CA ASN A 346 22.65 -1.69 -23.60
C ASN A 346 23.31 -1.03 -22.41
N GLN A 347 24.48 -0.42 -22.65
CA GLN A 347 25.30 0.15 -21.59
C GLN A 347 25.27 1.66 -21.65
N SER A 348 24.99 2.27 -20.50
CA SER A 348 25.27 3.67 -20.24
C SER A 348 26.50 3.82 -19.37
N VAL A 349 27.24 4.87 -19.67
CA VAL A 349 28.42 5.30 -18.92
C VAL A 349 28.22 6.77 -18.60
N SER A 350 28.40 7.15 -17.34
CA SER A 350 28.30 8.55 -16.95
C SER A 350 29.48 9.38 -17.46
N GLY A 351 29.37 10.71 -17.32
CA GLY A 351 30.54 11.59 -17.34
C GLY A 351 31.51 11.31 -16.21
N ASP A 352 32.63 12.04 -16.22
CA ASP A 352 33.62 12.00 -15.15
C ASP A 352 33.17 12.84 -13.94
N PHE A 353 33.33 12.27 -12.76
CA PHE A 353 33.08 12.93 -11.48
C PHE A 353 34.31 12.79 -10.60
N THR A 354 34.47 13.68 -9.63
CA THR A 354 35.60 13.65 -8.71
C THR A 354 35.17 13.72 -7.26
N PHE A 355 35.90 13.04 -6.38
CA PHE A 355 35.87 13.29 -4.95
C PHE A 355 37.31 13.30 -4.41
N THR A 356 37.54 13.97 -3.28
CA THR A 356 38.86 14.02 -2.63
C THR A 356 38.77 13.40 -1.25
N THR A 357 39.55 12.34 -1.01
CA THR A 357 39.61 11.70 0.31
C THR A 357 40.15 12.67 1.35
N SER A 358 39.68 12.55 2.59
CA SER A 358 40.19 13.37 3.68
C SER A 358 41.68 13.10 3.91
N SER A 359 42.48 14.13 4.19
CA SER A 359 43.88 13.95 4.59
C SER A 359 43.98 13.29 5.97
N VAL A 360 44.93 12.39 6.17
CA VAL A 360 45.31 11.95 7.53
C VAL A 360 46.12 13.06 8.19
N SER A 361 45.67 13.55 9.35
CA SER A 361 46.45 14.48 10.16
C SER A 361 47.66 13.75 10.72
N SER A 362 48.88 14.14 10.32
CA SER A 362 50.11 13.58 10.89
C SER A 362 50.24 14.04 12.34
N THR A 363 50.15 13.10 13.28
CA THR A 363 50.58 13.33 14.66
C THR A 363 52.10 13.62 14.64
N PRO A 364 52.58 14.73 15.25
CA PRO A 364 54.01 15.05 15.24
C PRO A 364 54.81 13.95 15.94
N THR A 365 55.85 13.47 15.26
CA THR A 365 56.79 12.47 15.76
C THR A 365 57.57 13.04 16.96
N PRO A 366 57.71 12.33 18.09
CA PRO A 366 58.55 12.79 19.19
C PRO A 366 60.03 12.73 18.79
N THR A 367 60.68 13.90 18.73
CA THR A 367 62.12 14.04 18.49
C THR A 367 62.90 13.38 19.63
N LYS A 368 63.85 12.48 19.30
CA LYS A 368 64.78 11.90 20.28
C LYS A 368 65.65 13.00 20.89
N THR A 369 65.56 13.16 22.20
CA THR A 369 66.39 14.07 23.01
C THR A 369 67.83 13.57 23.08
N SER A 370 68.78 14.39 22.63
CA SER A 370 70.21 14.22 22.90
C SER A 370 70.55 14.64 24.34
N THR A 371 71.33 13.81 25.03
CA THR A 371 71.85 14.00 26.38
C THR A 371 72.60 15.34 26.54
N PRO A 372 72.31 16.16 27.58
CA PRO A 372 73.02 17.42 27.79
C PRO A 372 74.30 17.23 28.62
N THR A 373 75.38 17.85 28.17
CA THR A 373 76.59 18.16 28.96
C THR A 373 76.31 19.41 29.82
N PRO A 374 76.78 19.49 31.07
CA PRO A 374 76.43 20.59 31.97
C PRO A 374 77.30 21.83 31.70
N THR A 375 76.70 23.00 31.53
CA THR A 375 77.39 24.29 31.72
C THR A 375 76.42 25.36 32.24
N LYS A 376 76.99 26.27 33.01
CA LYS A 376 76.43 27.07 34.10
C LYS A 376 75.41 28.14 33.70
N THR A 377 74.51 28.37 34.65
CA THR A 377 73.55 29.46 34.86
C THR A 377 74.09 30.87 34.51
N PRO A 378 73.24 31.70 33.89
CA PRO A 378 72.84 32.96 34.53
C PRO A 378 71.32 33.09 34.75
N THR A 379 71.05 33.80 35.85
CA THR A 379 69.82 34.19 36.56
C THR A 379 68.73 34.89 35.70
N PRO A 380 67.44 34.86 36.12
CA PRO A 380 66.29 34.85 35.22
C PRO A 380 65.72 36.23 34.91
N THR A 381 65.02 36.32 33.78
CA THR A 381 64.00 37.35 33.51
C THR A 381 62.66 36.63 33.32
N PRO A 382 61.59 36.99 34.05
CA PRO A 382 60.35 36.23 34.03
C PRO A 382 59.55 36.58 32.76
N GLN A 383 59.35 35.60 31.89
CA GLN A 383 58.27 35.67 30.90
C GLN A 383 57.56 34.33 30.83
N SER A 384 56.26 34.42 31.13
CA SER A 384 55.24 33.39 31.27
C SER A 384 55.43 32.15 30.39
N THR A 385 55.62 31.02 31.06
CA THR A 385 55.12 29.74 30.60
C THR A 385 53.60 29.83 30.41
N SER A 386 53.11 29.66 29.19
CA SER A 386 51.72 29.25 28.99
C SER A 386 51.58 27.84 29.53
N THR A 387 51.14 27.73 30.78
CA THR A 387 50.51 26.53 31.32
C THR A 387 49.53 26.00 30.27
N PRO A 388 49.55 24.71 29.88
CA PRO A 388 48.44 24.16 29.14
C PRO A 388 47.20 24.39 29.99
N THR A 389 46.36 25.32 29.55
CA THR A 389 45.08 25.56 30.21
C THR A 389 44.34 24.24 30.15
N PRO A 390 43.88 23.68 31.28
CA PRO A 390 42.97 22.56 31.24
C PRO A 390 41.79 23.02 30.40
N THR A 391 41.60 22.43 29.21
CA THR A 391 40.37 22.64 28.46
C THR A 391 39.30 21.99 29.33
N SER A 392 38.62 22.80 30.13
CA SER A 392 37.57 22.34 31.02
C SER A 392 36.60 21.49 30.22
N SER A 393 36.35 20.28 30.70
CA SER A 393 35.26 19.41 30.25
C SER A 393 34.02 20.29 29.97
N PRO A 394 33.43 20.25 28.77
CA PRO A 394 32.47 21.26 28.36
C PRO A 394 31.25 21.22 29.28
N SER A 395 30.90 22.40 29.81
CA SER A 395 29.70 22.63 30.61
C SER A 395 28.45 22.03 29.93
N GLN A 396 27.58 21.41 30.71
CA GLN A 396 26.33 20.82 30.24
C GLN A 396 25.41 21.91 29.68
N THR A 397 24.94 21.75 28.44
CA THR A 397 23.88 22.61 27.85
C THR A 397 22.53 21.96 28.13
N SER A 398 21.55 22.71 28.63
CA SER A 398 20.20 22.19 28.87
C SER A 398 19.28 22.63 27.72
N LEU A 399 18.88 21.70 26.86
CA LEU A 399 17.95 21.98 25.76
C LEU A 399 16.53 22.06 26.32
N ILE A 400 15.90 23.22 26.21
CA ILE A 400 14.57 23.48 26.75
C ILE A 400 13.54 23.30 25.64
N PHE A 401 12.87 22.15 25.65
CA PHE A 401 11.74 21.89 24.77
C PHE A 401 10.47 22.44 25.41
N GLY A 402 10.14 23.69 25.06
CA GLY A 402 8.96 24.38 25.60
C GLY A 402 7.63 23.81 25.08
N GLN A 403 7.61 23.34 23.82
CA GLN A 403 6.43 22.74 23.21
C GLN A 403 6.86 21.64 22.22
N VAL A 404 6.52 20.39 22.55
CA VAL A 404 6.59 19.24 21.66
C VAL A 404 5.19 18.67 21.51
N LYS A 405 4.66 18.75 20.30
CA LYS A 405 3.37 18.22 19.91
C LYS A 405 3.56 16.90 19.16
N PHE A 406 2.61 16.00 19.34
CA PHE A 406 2.57 14.68 18.71
C PHE A 406 1.23 14.54 17.99
N HIS A 407 1.24 14.20 16.72
CA HIS A 407 -0.01 13.90 16.01
C HIS A 407 -0.77 12.79 16.75
N GLY A 408 -2.09 12.94 16.87
CA GLY A 408 -2.95 12.05 17.65
C GLY A 408 -3.05 12.38 19.14
N ILE A 409 -2.18 13.21 19.72
CA ILE A 409 -2.17 13.52 21.16
C ILE A 409 -2.37 15.02 21.42
N GLY A 410 -3.23 15.34 22.38
CA GLY A 410 -3.45 16.69 22.88
C GLY A 410 -3.83 17.68 21.77
N THR A 411 -3.04 18.75 21.62
CA THR A 411 -3.20 19.80 20.61
C THR A 411 -2.32 19.59 19.36
N GLY A 412 -1.78 18.39 19.19
CA GLY A 412 -0.92 18.03 18.05
C GLY A 412 -1.67 17.78 16.75
N GLY A 413 -2.97 17.48 16.81
CA GLY A 413 -3.80 17.25 15.62
C GLY A 413 -3.29 16.11 14.73
N ASP A 414 -3.37 16.31 13.42
CA ASP A 414 -2.83 15.42 12.39
C ASP A 414 -2.36 16.23 11.19
N ASN A 415 -1.74 15.62 10.18
CA ASN A 415 -1.23 16.40 9.06
C ASN A 415 -2.31 17.13 8.24
N VAL A 416 -3.52 16.57 8.16
CA VAL A 416 -4.63 17.23 7.46
C VAL A 416 -5.16 18.41 8.29
N ASN A 417 -5.09 18.30 9.62
CA ASN A 417 -5.58 19.28 10.59
C ASN A 417 -4.54 19.49 11.73
N PRO A 418 -3.43 20.23 11.51
CA PRO A 418 -2.26 20.27 12.41
C PRO A 418 -2.47 20.89 13.80
N ASN A 419 -3.69 21.39 14.07
CA ASN A 419 -4.07 21.99 15.35
C ASN A 419 -5.41 21.44 15.87
N SER A 420 -5.91 20.33 15.30
CA SER A 420 -7.08 19.66 15.85
C SER A 420 -6.76 19.03 17.21
N LEU A 421 -7.81 18.67 17.94
CA LEU A 421 -7.68 17.97 19.21
C LEU A 421 -7.53 16.47 18.94
N GLY A 422 -6.46 15.89 19.47
CA GLY A 422 -6.28 14.45 19.62
C GLY A 422 -6.69 13.98 21.01
N ASN A 423 -6.09 12.88 21.48
CA ASN A 423 -6.32 12.35 22.81
C ASN A 423 -5.72 13.28 23.88
N ASN A 424 -6.57 13.93 24.67
CA ASN A 424 -6.15 14.84 25.75
C ASN A 424 -5.74 14.11 27.04
N ASN A 425 -5.99 12.80 27.14
CA ASN A 425 -5.65 11.97 28.31
C ASN A 425 -4.80 10.76 27.88
N PRO A 426 -3.59 10.98 27.34
CA PRO A 426 -2.71 9.89 26.93
C PRO A 426 -2.34 9.00 28.11
N LEU A 427 -2.32 7.68 27.91
CA LEU A 427 -1.83 6.72 28.92
C LEU A 427 -0.36 6.96 29.27
N THR A 428 0.44 7.36 28.27
CA THR A 428 1.87 7.65 28.39
C THR A 428 2.09 9.15 28.57
N THR A 429 2.05 9.62 29.82
CA THR A 429 2.25 11.04 30.17
C THR A 429 3.72 11.46 30.24
N THR A 430 4.65 10.52 30.32
CA THR A 430 6.09 10.77 30.20
C THR A 430 6.64 10.00 29.01
N ARG A 431 7.22 10.70 28.03
CA ARG A 431 7.78 10.10 26.82
C ARG A 431 9.29 10.32 26.74
N SER A 432 9.99 9.33 26.20
CA SER A 432 11.39 9.48 25.85
C SER A 432 11.51 10.19 24.50
N LEU A 433 12.32 11.23 24.46
CA LEU A 433 12.70 11.96 23.26
C LEU A 433 14.20 11.74 23.04
N THR A 434 14.54 11.11 21.92
CA THR A 434 15.92 11.04 21.47
C THR A 434 16.24 12.34 20.74
N VAL A 435 17.30 13.02 21.19
CA VAL A 435 17.82 14.24 20.57
C VAL A 435 19.16 13.93 19.94
N GLU A 436 19.24 14.16 18.64
CA GLU A 436 20.41 13.95 17.80
C GLU A 436 20.95 15.32 17.37
N VAL A 437 22.17 15.62 17.80
CA VAL A 437 22.89 16.86 17.50
C VAL A 437 23.80 16.58 16.30
N TYR A 438 23.55 17.28 15.20
CA TYR A 438 24.33 17.20 13.98
C TYR A 438 25.16 18.48 13.79
N ASP A 439 26.38 18.36 13.30
CA ASP A 439 27.13 19.53 12.86
C ASP A 439 26.52 20.14 11.58
N GLN A 440 27.05 21.28 11.15
CA GLN A 440 26.58 21.97 9.94
C GLN A 440 26.85 21.19 8.65
N ASN A 441 27.68 20.14 8.71
CA ASN A 441 27.98 19.25 7.58
C ASN A 441 27.07 18.01 7.58
N GLY A 442 26.13 17.90 8.54
CA GLY A 442 25.21 16.78 8.66
C GLY A 442 25.82 15.54 9.33
N ALA A 443 26.97 15.64 10.00
CA ALA A 443 27.53 14.55 10.78
C ALA A 443 26.93 14.52 12.19
N LEU A 444 26.50 13.34 12.65
CA LEU A 444 25.98 13.15 14.00
C LEU A 444 27.12 13.34 15.02
N VAL A 445 27.02 14.39 15.84
CA VAL A 445 27.97 14.72 16.91
C VAL A 445 27.59 14.02 18.21
N LYS A 446 26.29 13.98 18.54
CA LYS A 446 25.82 13.39 19.79
C LYS A 446 24.38 12.92 19.66
N SER A 447 24.06 11.78 20.28
CA SER A 447 22.69 11.33 20.53
C SER A 447 22.48 11.18 22.04
N VAL A 448 21.40 11.75 22.56
CA VAL A 448 21.01 11.67 23.97
C VAL A 448 19.52 11.41 24.09
N ASN A 449 19.12 10.65 25.12
CA ASN A 449 17.71 10.44 25.44
C ASN A 449 17.34 11.30 26.65
N GLY A 450 16.18 11.94 26.59
CA GLY A 450 15.62 12.68 27.71
C GLY A 450 14.12 12.45 27.83
N ASN A 451 13.57 12.76 29.00
CA ASN A 451 12.15 12.62 29.25
C ASN A 451 11.46 13.97 29.06
N ILE A 452 10.32 13.94 28.37
CA ILE A 452 9.38 15.05 28.25
C ILE A 452 8.05 14.64 28.87
N ASN A 453 7.35 15.59 29.47
CA ASN A 453 6.12 15.34 30.23
C ASN A 453 4.94 16.07 29.60
N TYR A 454 3.84 15.35 29.48
CA TYR A 454 2.56 15.87 29.00
C TYR A 454 1.91 16.76 30.05
N SER A 455 1.31 17.84 29.61
CA SER A 455 0.49 18.71 30.45
C SER A 455 -0.92 18.78 29.89
N ALA A 456 -1.90 18.23 30.63
CA ALA A 456 -3.31 18.25 30.20
C ALA A 456 -3.89 19.68 30.10
N SER A 457 -3.34 20.65 30.84
CA SER A 457 -3.78 22.05 30.75
C SER A 457 -3.32 22.75 29.48
N THR A 458 -2.21 22.31 28.90
CA THR A 458 -1.62 22.92 27.69
C THR A 458 -1.81 22.06 26.44
N GLY A 459 -2.01 20.75 26.60
CA GLY A 459 -2.20 19.79 25.53
C GLY A 459 -0.93 19.48 24.72
N TYR A 460 0.25 19.66 25.30
CA TYR A 460 1.53 19.30 24.67
C TYR A 460 2.56 18.81 25.70
N PHE A 461 3.66 18.24 25.21
CA PHE A 461 4.78 17.79 26.03
C PHE A 461 5.83 18.91 26.16
N SER A 462 6.50 18.95 27.31
CA SER A 462 7.64 19.84 27.54
C SER A 462 8.68 19.17 28.43
N GLY A 463 9.93 19.65 28.36
CA GLY A 463 10.99 19.14 29.22
C GLY A 463 12.35 19.71 28.90
N ASN A 464 13.30 19.37 29.76
CA ASN A 464 14.68 19.82 29.68
C ASN A 464 15.59 18.61 29.45
N ILE A 465 16.31 18.61 28.33
CA ILE A 465 17.19 17.50 27.96
C ILE A 465 18.64 17.98 28.01
N PRO A 466 19.43 17.49 28.99
CA PRO A 466 20.83 17.90 29.10
C PRO A 466 21.70 17.25 28.03
N VAL A 467 22.57 18.04 27.42
CA VAL A 467 23.59 17.61 26.45
C VAL A 467 24.95 18.01 26.97
N SER A 468 25.81 17.01 27.22
CA SER A 468 27.19 17.19 27.67
C SER A 468 28.16 16.59 26.66
N GLY A 469 29.42 17.06 26.71
CA GLY A 469 30.47 16.56 25.83
C GLY A 469 30.35 17.03 24.37
N VAL A 470 29.61 18.11 24.12
CA VAL A 470 29.51 18.75 22.80
C VAL A 470 30.27 20.07 22.85
N ALA A 471 31.15 20.30 21.86
CA ALA A 471 31.94 21.52 21.78
C ALA A 471 31.04 22.74 21.56
N THR A 472 31.49 23.92 22.00
CA THR A 472 30.71 25.14 21.75
C THR A 472 30.62 25.44 20.27
N GLY A 473 29.40 25.62 19.73
CA GLY A 473 29.21 25.78 18.30
C GLY A 473 27.75 25.74 17.86
N ASN A 474 27.54 25.88 16.56
CA ASN A 474 26.24 25.88 15.91
C ASN A 474 25.91 24.49 15.37
N TYR A 475 24.73 23.97 15.71
CA TYR A 475 24.32 22.60 15.39
C TYR A 475 22.90 22.54 14.83
N ILE A 476 22.65 21.51 14.04
CA ILE A 476 21.30 21.09 13.65
C ILE A 476 20.81 20.10 14.70
N ILE A 477 19.55 20.21 15.11
CA ILE A 477 18.96 19.29 16.06
C ILE A 477 17.87 18.48 15.35
N LYS A 478 17.99 17.16 15.39
CA LYS A 478 16.91 16.24 15.02
C LYS A 478 16.39 15.55 16.26
N VAL A 479 15.10 15.29 16.30
CA VAL A 479 14.46 14.58 17.39
C VAL A 479 13.61 13.43 16.87
N ARG A 480 13.50 12.39 17.68
CA ARG A 480 12.60 11.26 17.43
C ARG A 480 12.01 10.77 18.74
N SER A 481 10.81 10.22 18.67
CA SER A 481 10.18 9.49 19.75
C SER A 481 9.54 8.24 19.17
N HIS A 482 9.34 7.24 20.01
CA HIS A 482 8.76 5.97 19.59
C HIS A 482 7.36 6.15 18.97
N LYS A 483 7.06 5.46 17.86
CA LYS A 483 5.84 5.59 17.01
C LYS A 483 5.81 6.82 16.09
N TYR A 484 6.84 7.67 16.12
CA TYR A 484 6.85 8.94 15.39
C TYR A 484 8.08 9.09 14.52
N LEU A 485 7.85 9.66 13.35
CA LEU A 485 8.87 9.92 12.36
C LEU A 485 9.91 10.92 12.88
N ARG A 486 11.19 10.64 12.62
CA ARG A 486 12.27 11.57 12.96
C ARG A 486 12.06 12.93 12.28
N LYS A 487 12.31 14.00 13.03
CA LYS A 487 12.13 15.38 12.56
C LYS A 487 13.33 16.24 12.88
N GLN A 488 13.84 16.99 11.90
CA GLN A 488 14.72 18.12 12.18
C GLN A 488 13.92 19.28 12.75
N VAL A 489 14.38 19.77 13.89
CA VAL A 489 13.84 20.97 14.49
C VAL A 489 14.30 22.18 13.69
N SER A 490 13.37 23.09 13.39
CA SER A 490 13.65 24.26 12.58
C SER A 490 14.63 25.21 13.27
N GLY A 491 15.80 25.39 12.65
CA GLY A 491 16.81 26.36 13.07
C GLY A 491 18.20 25.75 13.25
N ILE A 492 19.13 26.63 13.60
CA ILE A 492 20.51 26.28 13.96
C ILE A 492 20.70 26.71 15.41
N TYR A 493 21.20 25.80 16.24
CA TYR A 493 21.23 25.93 17.69
C TYR A 493 22.66 26.05 18.19
N ASN A 494 22.97 27.16 18.87
CA ASN A 494 24.27 27.37 19.47
C ASN A 494 24.35 26.66 20.84
N ILE A 495 25.08 25.55 20.89
CA ILE A 495 25.36 24.82 22.14
C ILE A 495 26.56 25.49 22.78
N SER A 496 26.43 26.02 23.99
CA SER A 496 27.45 26.85 24.65
C SER A 496 27.64 26.59 26.15
N GLY A 497 27.04 25.54 26.69
CA GLY A 497 27.12 25.22 28.12
C GLY A 497 26.13 25.96 29.02
N SER A 498 25.06 26.49 28.45
CA SER A 498 23.95 27.17 29.14
C SER A 498 22.60 26.57 28.77
N SER A 499 21.49 27.11 29.30
CA SER A 499 20.15 26.76 28.85
C SER A 499 19.89 27.28 27.43
N LEU A 500 19.32 26.43 26.56
CA LEU A 500 19.05 26.74 25.16
C LEU A 500 17.60 26.40 24.80
N PRO A 501 16.73 27.39 24.55
CA PRO A 501 15.37 27.15 24.07
C PRO A 501 15.36 26.49 22.68
N ILE A 502 14.54 25.45 22.55
CA ILE A 502 14.32 24.73 21.29
C ILE A 502 12.98 25.14 20.69
N ALA A 503 12.94 25.27 19.36
CA ALA A 503 11.72 25.68 18.66
C ALA A 503 10.60 24.65 18.83
N ASN A 504 9.37 25.13 18.73
CA ASN A 504 8.18 24.29 18.80
C ASN A 504 8.30 23.17 17.76
N THR A 505 8.12 21.93 18.22
CA THR A 505 8.33 20.75 17.39
C THR A 505 7.04 19.95 17.29
N LEU A 506 6.67 19.55 16.08
CA LEU A 506 5.52 18.71 15.79
C LEU A 506 6.02 17.39 15.18
N LEU A 507 5.70 16.27 15.82
CA LEU A 507 6.10 14.94 15.42
C LEU A 507 4.93 14.18 14.78
N VAL A 508 5.21 13.59 13.61
CA VAL A 508 4.25 12.86 12.76
C VAL A 508 4.18 11.41 13.22
N ALA A 509 2.97 10.90 13.50
CA ALA A 509 2.75 9.53 13.94
C ALA A 509 2.84 8.54 12.77
N GLY A 510 3.08 7.26 13.06
CA GLY A 510 2.95 6.17 12.08
C GLY A 510 4.25 5.43 11.73
N ASP A 511 5.39 5.83 12.31
CA ASP A 511 6.64 5.05 12.27
C ASP A 511 6.59 3.96 13.36
N VAL A 512 5.78 2.93 13.12
CA VAL A 512 5.40 1.90 14.09
C VAL A 512 6.58 0.97 14.40
N ASN A 513 7.45 0.73 13.43
CA ASN A 513 8.66 -0.08 13.60
C ASN A 513 9.91 0.75 14.00
N SER A 514 9.82 2.08 14.03
CA SER A 514 10.90 3.01 14.38
C SER A 514 12.10 2.97 13.42
N ASP A 515 11.87 2.70 12.14
CA ASP A 515 12.88 2.74 11.08
C ASP A 515 13.02 4.12 10.41
N SER A 516 12.30 5.13 10.91
CA SER A 516 12.26 6.49 10.38
C SER A 516 11.64 6.60 8.98
N VAL A 517 10.76 5.66 8.62
CA VAL A 517 9.95 5.70 7.41
C VAL A 517 8.50 5.33 7.78
N ILE A 518 7.52 5.95 7.12
CA ILE A 518 6.13 5.49 7.18
C ILE A 518 5.88 4.68 5.92
N SER A 519 5.70 3.37 6.07
CA SER A 519 5.67 2.43 4.97
C SER A 519 4.54 1.41 5.07
N ILE A 520 4.44 0.54 4.06
CA ILE A 520 3.54 -0.62 4.11
C ILE A 520 3.91 -1.61 5.25
N LEU A 521 5.16 -1.59 5.72
CA LEU A 521 5.58 -2.42 6.85
C LEU A 521 4.92 -1.95 8.15
N ASP A 522 4.84 -0.63 8.37
CA ASP A 522 4.16 -0.04 9.52
C ASP A 522 2.66 -0.32 9.49
N TYR A 523 2.06 -0.21 8.30
CA TYR A 523 0.66 -0.58 8.09
C TYR A 523 0.39 -2.05 8.49
N ASN A 524 1.26 -2.97 8.06
CA ASN A 524 1.10 -4.39 8.39
C ASN A 524 1.18 -4.66 9.90
N ILE A 525 2.04 -3.93 10.62
CA ILE A 525 2.14 -4.04 12.08
C ILE A 525 0.87 -3.48 12.73
N LEU A 526 0.42 -2.30 12.31
CA LEU A 526 -0.79 -1.65 12.84
C LEU A 526 -2.04 -2.52 12.62
N ILE A 527 -2.27 -2.97 11.39
CA ILE A 527 -3.46 -3.76 11.06
C ILE A 527 -3.44 -5.14 11.73
N GLY A 528 -2.26 -5.69 12.02
CA GLY A 528 -2.09 -6.91 12.81
C GLY A 528 -2.65 -6.81 14.23
N CYS A 529 -2.70 -5.58 14.77
CA CYS A 529 -3.24 -5.25 16.08
C CYS A 529 -4.67 -4.68 16.09
N TYR A 530 -5.25 -4.44 14.92
CA TYR A 530 -6.52 -3.73 14.79
C TYR A 530 -7.70 -4.55 15.32
N SER A 531 -8.31 -4.05 16.41
CA SER A 531 -9.37 -4.74 17.16
C SER A 531 -10.70 -4.91 16.41
N GLY A 532 -10.96 -4.10 15.37
CA GLY A 532 -12.17 -4.21 14.55
C GLY A 532 -12.15 -5.36 13.53
N LEU A 533 -10.99 -6.01 13.34
CA LEU A 533 -10.83 -7.21 12.53
C LEU A 533 -10.63 -8.39 13.48
N LEU A 534 -11.71 -9.11 13.82
CA LEU A 534 -11.61 -10.25 14.73
C LEU A 534 -11.28 -11.56 14.00
N PRO A 535 -10.27 -12.32 14.46
CA PRO A 535 -9.31 -11.98 15.51
C PRO A 535 -8.15 -11.12 14.99
N ALA A 536 -7.67 -10.18 15.83
CA ALA A 536 -6.38 -9.53 15.63
C ALA A 536 -5.30 -10.63 15.61
N LYS A 537 -4.77 -10.90 14.42
CA LYS A 537 -4.07 -12.16 14.14
C LYS A 537 -2.64 -12.19 14.71
N ASP A 538 -2.06 -11.03 15.02
CA ASP A 538 -0.65 -10.89 15.40
C ASP A 538 -0.39 -9.64 16.27
N CYS A 539 -0.96 -9.64 17.49
CA CYS A 539 -0.92 -8.49 18.41
C CYS A 539 -0.38 -8.84 19.80
N ASP A 540 0.95 -8.90 19.93
CA ASP A 540 1.62 -8.97 21.22
C ASP A 540 1.63 -7.59 21.94
N PRO A 541 1.95 -7.51 23.25
CA PRO A 541 1.95 -6.25 23.98
C PRO A 541 2.85 -5.15 23.41
N THR A 542 3.99 -5.51 22.81
CA THR A 542 4.91 -4.55 22.18
C THR A 542 4.31 -4.02 20.90
N ARG A 543 3.77 -4.88 20.02
CA ARG A 543 3.08 -4.44 18.81
C ARG A 543 1.84 -3.62 19.11
N LYS A 544 1.09 -4.00 20.14
CA LYS A 544 -0.06 -3.24 20.62
C LYS A 544 0.37 -1.86 21.05
N PHE A 545 1.41 -1.77 21.89
CA PHE A 545 1.98 -0.49 22.30
C PHE A 545 2.42 0.32 21.08
N ASN A 546 3.11 -0.26 20.10
CA ASN A 546 3.59 0.48 18.93
C ASN A 546 2.46 0.96 18.00
N SER A 547 1.36 0.21 17.93
CA SER A 547 0.25 0.45 17.01
C SER A 547 -0.85 1.34 17.59
N ASP A 548 -0.88 1.51 18.91
CA ASP A 548 -1.76 2.45 19.62
C ASP A 548 -1.19 3.87 19.47
N LEU A 549 -1.50 4.50 18.34
CA LEU A 549 -1.00 5.82 17.97
C LEU A 549 -1.70 6.93 18.77
N SER A 550 -2.97 6.72 19.11
CA SER A 550 -3.78 7.62 19.95
C SER A 550 -3.47 7.51 21.45
N ASP A 551 -2.72 6.48 21.86
CA ASP A 551 -2.28 6.22 23.24
C ASP A 551 -3.46 6.11 24.22
N ASP A 552 -4.55 5.49 23.79
CA ASP A 552 -5.79 5.29 24.54
C ASP A 552 -5.95 3.87 25.13
N GLY A 553 -5.01 2.98 24.82
CA GLY A 553 -4.98 1.58 25.27
C GLY A 553 -5.59 0.60 24.26
N ASN A 554 -6.11 1.08 23.14
CA ASN A 554 -6.73 0.29 22.09
C ASN A 554 -6.03 0.54 20.75
N VAL A 555 -6.14 -0.43 19.84
CA VAL A 555 -5.75 -0.24 18.45
C VAL A 555 -7.01 -0.41 17.63
N ASN A 556 -7.57 0.71 17.17
CA ASN A 556 -8.91 0.78 16.60
C ASN A 556 -8.98 1.74 15.40
N GLN A 557 -10.19 2.11 14.99
CA GLN A 557 -10.44 2.96 13.84
C GLN A 557 -9.74 4.32 13.93
N ASP A 558 -9.54 4.87 15.13
CA ASP A 558 -8.88 6.16 15.32
C ASP A 558 -7.39 6.10 14.97
N ASP A 559 -6.68 5.05 15.41
CA ASP A 559 -5.27 4.82 15.07
C ASP A 559 -5.10 4.56 13.57
N TYR A 560 -5.97 3.75 12.99
CA TYR A 560 -5.95 3.45 11.57
C TYR A 560 -6.18 4.70 10.72
N ASN A 561 -7.20 5.48 11.07
CA ASN A 561 -7.50 6.71 10.34
C ASN A 561 -6.38 7.75 10.52
N LEU A 562 -5.77 7.84 11.70
CA LEU A 562 -4.60 8.69 11.92
C LEU A 562 -3.44 8.26 11.02
N PHE A 563 -3.08 6.97 11.03
CA PHE A 563 -2.02 6.42 10.17
C PHE A 563 -2.25 6.75 8.69
N LEU A 564 -3.47 6.57 8.17
CA LEU A 564 -3.79 6.88 6.78
C LEU A 564 -3.60 8.37 6.45
N ARG A 565 -3.94 9.28 7.39
CA ARG A 565 -3.74 10.71 7.20
C ARG A 565 -2.24 11.07 7.18
N GLU A 566 -1.44 10.42 8.01
CA GLU A 566 0.01 10.64 8.08
C GLU A 566 0.79 9.97 6.93
N LEU A 567 0.27 8.89 6.34
CA LEU A 567 0.88 8.23 5.18
C LEU A 567 1.02 9.17 3.98
N SER A 568 0.12 10.16 3.85
CA SER A 568 0.16 11.17 2.77
C SER A 568 1.38 12.09 2.82
N VAL A 569 2.15 12.04 3.91
CA VAL A 569 3.22 12.96 4.28
C VAL A 569 4.54 12.23 4.49
N ALA A 570 4.70 11.06 3.86
CA ALA A 570 5.81 10.10 4.02
C ALA A 570 7.24 10.69 3.94
N GLN A 571 7.40 11.98 3.70
CA GLN A 571 8.63 12.73 3.87
C GLN A 571 8.82 13.20 5.31
N GLY A 572 9.33 12.26 6.11
CA GLY A 572 10.19 12.58 7.23
C GLY A 572 11.50 13.20 6.77
N ASP A 573 12.28 13.66 7.73
CA ASP A 573 13.50 14.43 7.48
C ASP A 573 14.73 13.60 7.07
#